data_AF-A0A7C4VB60-F1
#
_entry.id   AF-A0A7C4VB60-F1
#
_cell.length_a   1.000
_cell.length_b   1.000
_cell.length_c   1.000
_cell.angle_alpha   90.00
_cell.angle_beta   90.00
_cell.angle_gamma   90.00
#
_symmetry.space_group_name_H-M   'P 1'
#
loop_
_entity.id
_entity.type
_entity.pdbx_description
1 polymer ?
#
loop_
_entity_poly.entity_id
_entity_poly.type
_entity_poly.pdbx_seq_one_letter_code
_entity_poly.pdbx_strand_id
1 'polypeptide(L)'
;MAARKLTVYLPPTLDAKVRKAARDQHRSESSIVLEALKARLERGEATNAVIEESARRQLSRVDARLEKVIGESLILKEIVLLFVRVWLEHNPPIDEHLEEDAAASAEARFERFLDFVAQALAPGKSLGAAFSLESAQVGAFADANGEVRA
;
A
#
# COMPACT_ATOMS: atom_id res chain seq x y z
N MET A 1 14.00 0.00 48.12
CA MET A 1 12.81 -0.81 47.78
C MET A 1 12.82 -2.08 48.63
N ALA A 2 11.72 -2.41 49.29
CA ALA A 2 11.66 -3.59 50.17
C ALA A 2 11.66 -4.88 49.33
N ALA A 3 12.59 -5.80 49.65
CA ALA A 3 12.64 -7.11 48.98
C ALA A 3 11.51 -8.01 49.47
N ARG A 4 10.73 -8.57 48.54
CA ARG A 4 9.67 -9.55 48.83
C ARG A 4 10.19 -10.96 48.61
N LYS A 5 9.96 -11.87 49.57
CA LYS A 5 10.29 -13.29 49.43
C LYS A 5 9.35 -13.95 48.41
N LEU A 6 9.93 -14.62 47.42
CA LEU A 6 9.22 -15.44 46.43
C LEU A 6 9.62 -16.90 46.64
N THR A 7 8.63 -17.79 46.81
CA THR A 7 8.84 -19.24 46.89
C THR A 7 8.28 -19.87 45.63
N VAL A 8 9.12 -20.52 44.83
CA VAL A 8 8.72 -21.20 43.58
C VAL A 8 9.25 -22.63 43.60
N TYR A 9 8.45 -23.56 43.09
CA TYR A 9 8.87 -24.93 42.88
C TYR A 9 9.75 -25.02 41.63
N LEU A 10 10.97 -25.54 41.79
CA LEU A 10 11.87 -25.82 40.68
C LEU A 10 11.77 -27.30 40.30
N PRO A 11 11.62 -27.62 39.00
CA PRO A 11 11.81 -28.98 38.52
C PRO A 11 13.19 -29.52 38.94
N PRO A 12 13.32 -30.82 39.23
CA PRO A 12 14.57 -31.41 39.71
C PRO A 12 15.75 -31.22 38.74
N THR A 13 15.47 -31.16 37.43
CA THR A 13 16.47 -30.87 36.40
C THR A 13 17.01 -29.45 36.44
N LEU A 14 16.19 -28.47 36.87
CA LEU A 14 16.59 -27.07 37.02
C LEU A 14 17.29 -26.83 38.35
N ASP A 15 16.80 -27.43 39.44
CA ASP A 15 17.47 -27.39 40.76
C ASP A 15 18.92 -27.90 40.66
N ALA A 16 19.14 -29.04 40.02
CA ALA A 16 20.48 -29.59 39.81
C ALA A 16 21.40 -28.61 39.05
N LYS A 17 20.88 -27.91 38.04
CA LYS A 17 21.62 -26.91 37.26
C LYS A 17 21.96 -25.66 38.09
N VAL A 18 21.01 -25.16 38.87
CA VAL A 18 21.22 -23.98 39.75
C VAL A 18 22.26 -24.31 40.82
N ARG A 19 22.14 -25.47 41.48
CA ARG A 19 23.11 -25.94 42.48
C ARG A 19 24.51 -26.14 41.92
N LYS A 20 24.61 -26.63 40.69
CA LYS A 20 25.90 -26.77 40.00
C LYS A 20 26.50 -25.38 39.73
N ALA A 21 25.73 -24.49 39.11
CA ALA A 21 26.19 -23.13 38.80
C ALA A 21 26.58 -22.33 40.06
N ALA A 22 25.81 -22.46 41.14
CA ALA A 22 26.10 -21.85 42.43
C ALA A 22 27.44 -22.33 43.01
N ARG A 23 27.72 -23.64 42.90
CA ARG A 23 29.01 -24.23 43.33
C ARG A 23 30.16 -23.78 42.45
N ASP A 24 30.02 -23.88 41.13
CA ASP A 24 31.06 -23.51 40.18
C ASP A 24 31.45 -22.02 40.33
N GLN A 25 30.47 -21.15 40.58
CA GLN A 25 30.69 -19.69 40.69
C GLN A 25 30.88 -19.20 42.13
N HIS A 26 30.82 -20.08 43.14
CA HIS A 26 30.92 -19.73 44.56
C HIS A 26 29.90 -18.67 45.01
N ARG A 27 28.65 -18.76 44.51
CA ARG A 27 27.54 -17.84 44.84
C ARG A 27 26.36 -18.59 45.42
N SER A 28 25.43 -17.86 46.05
CA SER A 28 24.18 -18.47 46.53
C SER A 28 23.26 -18.83 45.36
N GLU A 29 22.50 -19.92 45.52
CA GLU A 29 21.50 -20.36 44.53
C GLU A 29 20.50 -19.23 44.22
N SER A 30 20.04 -18.52 45.24
CA SER A 30 19.15 -17.36 45.09
C SER A 30 19.76 -16.26 44.23
N SER A 31 21.07 -15.99 44.35
CA SER A 31 21.75 -15.00 43.52
C SER A 31 21.79 -15.41 42.05
N ILE A 32 22.07 -16.69 41.77
CA ILE A 32 22.08 -17.24 40.41
C ILE A 32 20.69 -17.13 39.77
N VAL A 33 19.64 -17.49 40.52
CA VAL A 33 18.25 -17.41 40.04
C VAL A 33 17.84 -15.95 39.77
N LEU A 34 18.20 -15.03 40.67
CA LEU A 34 17.91 -13.59 40.49
C LEU A 34 18.60 -13.02 39.25
N GLU A 35 19.86 -13.36 39.03
CA GLU A 35 20.61 -12.90 37.85
C GLU A 35 20.01 -13.47 36.56
N ALA A 36 19.70 -14.77 36.52
CA ALA A 36 19.06 -15.40 35.38
C ALA A 36 17.69 -14.78 35.07
N LEU A 37 16.91 -14.46 36.11
CA LEU A 37 15.61 -13.79 35.97
C LEU A 37 15.77 -12.36 35.42
N LYS A 38 16.70 -11.57 35.96
CA LYS A 38 17.01 -10.23 35.44
C LYS A 38 17.41 -10.28 33.97
N ALA A 39 18.38 -11.14 33.64
CA ALA A 39 18.85 -11.30 32.27
C ALA A 39 17.74 -11.78 31.32
N ARG A 40 16.76 -12.55 31.79
CA ARG A 40 15.60 -12.95 30.98
C ARG A 40 14.63 -11.80 30.73
N LEU A 41 14.34 -11.01 31.77
CA LEU A 41 13.42 -9.86 31.68
C LEU A 41 14.01 -8.75 30.81
N GLU A 42 15.27 -8.37 31.05
CA GLU A 42 15.98 -7.35 30.25
C GLU A 42 16.07 -7.76 28.77
N ARG A 43 16.30 -9.04 28.49
CA ARG A 43 16.31 -9.56 27.10
C ARG A 43 14.93 -9.50 26.46
N GLY A 44 13.87 -9.74 27.23
CA GLY A 44 12.49 -9.59 26.76
C GLY A 44 12.13 -8.14 26.43
N GLU A 45 12.49 -7.21 27.31
CA GLU A 45 12.29 -5.77 27.13
C GLU A 45 13.07 -5.24 25.91
N ALA A 46 14.34 -5.61 25.77
CA ALA A 46 15.15 -5.23 24.62
C ALA A 46 14.61 -5.81 23.30
N THR A 47 14.14 -7.06 23.31
CA THR A 47 13.56 -7.68 22.11
C THR A 47 12.25 -7.01 21.71
N ASN A 48 11.36 -6.73 22.67
CA ASN A 48 10.10 -6.04 22.41
C ASN A 48 10.33 -4.62 21.89
N ALA A 49 11.25 -3.86 22.50
CA ALA A 49 11.58 -2.51 22.05
C ALA A 49 12.12 -2.48 20.62
N VAL A 50 12.97 -3.46 20.22
CA VAL A 50 13.47 -3.56 18.85
C VAL A 50 12.34 -3.88 17.86
N ILE A 51 11.42 -4.79 18.23
CA ILE A 51 10.27 -5.12 17.39
C ILE A 51 9.37 -3.90 17.21
N GLU A 52 9.03 -3.20 18.29
CA GLU A 52 8.20 -2.00 18.25
C GLU A 52 8.84 -0.89 17.40
N GLU A 53 10.13 -0.66 17.56
CA GLU A 53 10.88 0.32 16.77
C GLU A 53 10.91 -0.06 15.28
N SER A 54 11.10 -1.34 14.97
CA SER A 54 11.07 -1.82 13.59
C SER A 54 9.69 -1.64 12.94
N ALA A 55 8.61 -1.89 13.69
CA ALA A 55 7.24 -1.70 13.23
C ALA A 55 6.95 -0.21 12.99
N ARG A 56 7.38 0.68 13.89
CA ARG A 56 7.25 2.14 13.71
C ARG A 56 7.99 2.63 12.46
N ARG A 57 9.20 2.13 12.21
CA ARG A 57 9.97 2.47 11.00
C ARG A 57 9.29 1.96 9.73
N GLN A 58 8.74 0.75 9.76
CA GLN A 58 7.98 0.21 8.64
C GLN A 58 6.74 1.06 8.36
N LEU A 59 6.00 1.44 9.40
CA LEU A 59 4.84 2.31 9.26
C LEU A 59 5.22 3.67 8.66
N SER A 60 6.26 4.32 9.17
CA SER A 60 6.77 5.59 8.62
C SER A 60 7.20 5.46 7.15
N ARG A 61 7.81 4.33 6.76
CA ARG A 61 8.16 4.06 5.35
C ARG A 61 6.93 3.88 4.47
N VAL A 62 5.87 3.24 4.97
CA VAL A 62 4.60 3.09 4.25
C VAL A 62 3.94 4.45 4.07
N ASP A 63 3.94 5.28 5.12
CA ASP A 63 3.35 6.61 5.10
C ASP A 63 4.03 7.52 4.07
N ALA A 64 5.37 7.58 4.08
CA ALA A 64 6.13 8.33 3.08
C ALA A 64 5.90 7.83 1.64
N ARG A 65 5.68 6.52 1.45
CA ARG A 65 5.33 5.95 0.14
C ARG A 65 3.92 6.36 -0.27
N LEU A 66 2.96 6.38 0.66
CA LEU A 66 1.60 6.84 0.40
C LEU A 66 1.57 8.32 0.02
N GLU A 67 2.26 9.18 0.77
CA GLU A 67 2.39 10.60 0.44
C GLU A 67 2.97 10.81 -0.96
N LYS A 68 4.02 10.04 -1.31
CA LYS A 68 4.60 10.08 -2.66
C LYS A 68 3.59 9.70 -3.73
N VAL A 69 2.86 8.59 -3.54
CA VAL A 69 1.83 8.14 -4.50
C VAL A 69 0.70 9.15 -4.63
N ILE A 70 0.28 9.78 -3.52
CA ILE A 70 -0.72 10.85 -3.53
C ILE A 70 -0.20 12.03 -4.36
N GLY A 71 1.05 12.45 -4.15
CA GLY A 71 1.68 13.52 -4.94
C GLY A 71 1.75 13.17 -6.44
N GLU A 72 2.19 11.97 -6.79
CA GLU A 72 2.22 11.49 -8.18
C GLU A 72 0.82 11.43 -8.80
N SER A 73 -0.19 11.00 -8.04
CA SER A 73 -1.59 10.96 -8.50
C SER A 73 -2.16 12.36 -8.75
N LEU A 74 -1.78 13.36 -7.95
CA LEU A 74 -2.18 14.75 -8.19
C LEU A 74 -1.57 15.30 -9.47
N ILE A 75 -0.29 15.01 -9.73
CA ILE A 75 0.38 15.38 -10.98
C ILE A 75 -0.29 14.70 -12.18
N LEU A 76 -0.60 13.40 -12.07
CA LEU A 76 -1.31 12.68 -13.13
C LEU A 76 -2.68 13.29 -13.42
N LYS A 77 -3.42 13.69 -12.37
CA LYS A 77 -4.70 14.40 -12.52
C LYS A 77 -4.52 15.68 -13.33
N GLU A 78 -3.49 16.47 -13.02
CA GLU A 78 -3.21 17.72 -13.70
C GLU A 78 -2.81 17.53 -15.16
N ILE A 79 -2.00 16.50 -15.45
CA ILE A 79 -1.62 16.11 -16.82
C ILE A 79 -2.85 15.70 -17.62
N VAL A 80 -3.75 14.91 -17.03
CA VAL A 80 -4.99 14.47 -17.70
C VAL A 80 -5.91 15.65 -17.97
N LEU A 81 -6.08 16.56 -17.01
CA LEU A 81 -6.87 17.79 -17.21
C LEU A 81 -6.28 18.65 -18.33
N LEU A 82 -4.96 18.81 -18.36
CA LEU A 82 -4.27 19.54 -19.41
C LEU A 82 -4.44 18.84 -20.77
N PHE A 83 -4.33 17.52 -20.82
CA PHE A 83 -4.56 16.73 -22.04
C PHE A 83 -5.98 16.91 -22.57
N VAL A 84 -7.00 16.80 -21.71
CA VAL A 84 -8.41 16.99 -22.11
C VAL A 84 -8.63 18.42 -22.61
N ARG A 85 -8.07 19.43 -21.95
CA ARG A 85 -8.14 20.82 -22.40
C ARG A 85 -7.51 21.02 -23.77
N VAL A 86 -6.26 20.57 -23.95
CA VAL A 86 -5.55 20.67 -25.22
C VAL A 86 -6.30 19.91 -26.32
N TRP A 87 -6.82 18.72 -26.01
CA TRP A 87 -7.59 17.92 -26.96
C TRP A 87 -8.89 18.62 -27.38
N LEU A 88 -9.61 19.27 -26.47
CA LEU A 88 -10.81 20.04 -26.81
C LEU A 88 -10.49 21.31 -27.62
N GLU A 89 -9.35 21.94 -27.36
CA GLU A 89 -8.95 23.22 -27.96
C GLU A 89 -8.25 23.07 -29.33
N HIS A 90 -7.51 21.97 -29.55
CA HIS A 90 -6.67 21.76 -30.74
C HIS A 90 -7.15 20.60 -31.63
N ASN A 91 -8.34 20.05 -31.40
CA ASN A 91 -8.92 19.14 -32.37
C ASN A 91 -9.28 19.95 -33.63
N PRO A 92 -8.68 19.69 -34.80
CA PRO A 92 -8.91 20.52 -35.97
C PRO A 92 -10.40 20.51 -36.31
N PRO A 93 -11.03 21.70 -36.48
CA PRO A 93 -12.39 21.77 -36.95
C PRO A 93 -12.45 21.13 -38.33
N ILE A 94 -13.42 20.24 -38.53
CA ILE A 94 -13.80 19.84 -39.87
C ILE A 94 -14.58 21.05 -40.42
N ASP A 95 -13.85 21.86 -41.20
CA ASP A 95 -14.30 22.97 -42.08
C ASP A 95 -14.27 24.42 -41.52
N GLU A 96 -13.80 25.36 -42.36
CA GLU A 96 -13.46 26.77 -42.04
C GLU A 96 -14.67 27.70 -41.81
N HIS A 97 -15.89 27.25 -42.07
CA HIS A 97 -17.11 28.07 -42.01
C HIS A 97 -17.80 28.14 -40.63
N LEU A 98 -17.24 27.50 -39.61
CA LEU A 98 -17.98 27.03 -38.43
C LEU A 98 -17.30 27.39 -37.08
N GLU A 99 -16.70 28.57 -36.94
CA GLU A 99 -16.07 29.00 -35.68
C GLU A 99 -17.06 29.05 -34.48
N GLU A 100 -18.32 29.46 -34.69
CA GLU A 100 -19.38 29.42 -33.66
C GLU A 100 -19.77 27.97 -33.28
N ASP A 101 -19.77 27.07 -34.26
CA ASP A 101 -20.03 25.65 -34.05
C ASP A 101 -18.84 24.95 -33.36
N ALA A 102 -17.61 25.45 -33.51
CA ALA A 102 -16.42 24.88 -32.90
C ALA A 102 -16.46 24.96 -31.36
N ALA A 103 -16.85 26.10 -30.80
CA ALA A 103 -17.02 26.27 -29.35
C ALA A 103 -18.17 25.42 -28.81
N ALA A 104 -19.33 25.41 -29.50
CA ALA A 104 -20.47 24.57 -29.16
C ALA A 104 -20.13 23.07 -29.23
N SER A 105 -19.27 22.68 -30.18
CA SER A 105 -18.80 21.31 -30.37
C SER A 105 -17.80 20.88 -29.29
N ALA A 106 -16.95 21.79 -28.79
CA ALA A 106 -16.07 21.52 -27.65
C ALA A 106 -16.86 21.28 -26.36
N GLU A 107 -17.89 22.11 -26.10
CA GLU A 107 -18.78 21.96 -24.94
C GLU A 107 -19.58 20.65 -25.00
N ALA A 108 -20.18 20.31 -26.14
CA ALA A 108 -20.91 19.05 -26.32
C ALA A 108 -20.02 17.80 -26.15
N ARG A 109 -18.75 17.88 -26.58
CA ARG A 109 -17.77 16.79 -26.35
C ARG A 109 -17.36 16.68 -24.89
N PHE A 110 -17.23 17.80 -24.18
CA PHE A 110 -16.92 17.81 -22.76
C PHE A 110 -18.05 17.17 -21.94
N GLU A 111 -19.31 17.54 -22.18
CA GLU A 111 -20.47 16.90 -21.54
C GLU A 111 -20.51 15.39 -21.78
N ARG A 112 -20.31 14.96 -23.03
CA ARG A 112 -20.25 13.51 -23.35
C ARG A 112 -19.07 12.80 -22.69
N PHE A 113 -17.92 13.48 -22.51
CA PHE A 113 -16.79 12.95 -21.75
C PHE A 113 -17.13 12.79 -20.26
N LEU A 114 -17.83 13.76 -19.66
CA LEU A 114 -18.28 13.67 -18.27
C LEU A 114 -19.22 12.47 -18.07
N ASP A 115 -20.13 12.21 -19.01
CA ASP A 115 -21.01 11.04 -18.97
C ASP A 115 -20.21 9.71 -18.96
N PHE A 116 -19.20 9.59 -19.82
CA PHE A 116 -18.33 8.41 -19.85
C PHE A 116 -17.52 8.24 -18.56
N VAL A 117 -17.00 9.34 -17.99
CA VAL A 117 -16.28 9.34 -16.72
C VAL A 117 -17.21 8.92 -15.57
N ALA A 118 -18.42 9.46 -15.51
CA ALA A 118 -19.41 9.10 -14.49
C ALA A 118 -19.80 7.62 -14.57
N GLN A 119 -19.99 7.08 -15.79
CA GLN A 119 -20.29 5.66 -16.00
C GLN A 119 -19.13 4.75 -15.60
N ALA A 120 -17.89 5.21 -15.78
CA ALA A 120 -16.69 4.43 -15.47
C ALA A 120 -16.29 4.48 -14.00
N LEU A 121 -16.58 5.58 -13.28
CA LEU A 121 -16.38 5.71 -11.83
C LEU A 121 -17.45 4.99 -11.00
N ALA A 122 -18.44 4.36 -11.63
CA ALA A 122 -19.42 3.53 -10.96
C ALA A 122 -18.70 2.43 -10.13
N PRO A 123 -19.10 2.23 -8.85
CA PRO A 123 -18.39 1.32 -7.95
C PRO A 123 -18.19 -0.08 -8.55
N GLY A 124 -16.95 -0.59 -8.48
CA GLY A 124 -16.61 -1.95 -8.91
C GLY A 124 -16.23 -2.11 -10.39
N LYS A 125 -16.13 -1.03 -11.17
CA LYS A 125 -15.63 -1.06 -12.56
C LYS A 125 -14.25 -0.43 -12.66
N SER A 126 -13.33 -1.09 -13.37
CA SER A 126 -12.03 -0.54 -13.72
C SER A 126 -12.06 -0.05 -15.17
N LEU A 127 -11.68 1.21 -15.41
CA LEU A 127 -11.54 1.78 -16.75
C LEU A 127 -10.68 0.89 -17.65
N GLY A 128 -9.57 0.36 -17.14
CA GLY A 128 -8.68 -0.52 -17.90
C GLY A 128 -9.33 -1.85 -18.32
N ALA A 129 -10.24 -2.38 -17.51
CA ALA A 129 -10.98 -3.59 -17.84
C ALA A 129 -12.06 -3.34 -18.92
N ALA A 130 -12.72 -2.18 -18.87
CA ALA A 130 -13.73 -1.79 -19.85
C ALA A 130 -13.11 -1.58 -21.26
N PHE A 131 -12.01 -0.83 -21.36
CA PHE A 131 -11.32 -0.61 -22.64
C PHE A 131 -10.72 -1.89 -23.23
N SER A 132 -10.27 -2.83 -22.37
CA SER A 132 -9.78 -4.13 -22.83
C SER A 132 -10.89 -5.00 -23.44
N LEU A 133 -12.13 -4.88 -22.94
CA LEU A 133 -13.28 -5.60 -23.48
C LEU A 133 -13.83 -4.94 -24.74
N GLU A 134 -13.81 -3.62 -24.82
CA GLU A 134 -14.31 -2.88 -25.98
C GLU A 134 -13.36 -2.97 -27.19
N SER A 135 -12.04 -2.91 -26.96
CA SER A 135 -11.04 -3.19 -28.01
C SER A 135 -11.12 -4.63 -28.53
N ALA A 136 -11.44 -5.60 -27.66
CA ALA A 136 -11.70 -6.98 -28.07
C ALA A 136 -12.98 -7.12 -28.90
N GLN A 137 -14.03 -6.34 -28.61
CA GLN A 137 -15.25 -6.32 -29.44
C GLN A 137 -15.02 -5.66 -30.80
N VAL A 138 -14.29 -4.53 -30.86
CA VAL A 138 -13.97 -3.86 -32.13
C VAL A 138 -13.12 -4.77 -33.03
N GLY A 139 -12.21 -5.56 -32.46
CA GLY A 139 -11.49 -6.62 -33.19
C GLY A 139 -12.41 -7.73 -33.72
N ALA A 140 -13.39 -8.18 -32.91
CA ALA A 140 -14.35 -9.20 -33.31
C ALA A 140 -15.36 -8.72 -34.38
N PHE A 141 -15.74 -7.42 -34.38
CA PHE A 141 -16.55 -6.83 -35.44
C PHE A 141 -15.75 -6.64 -36.75
N ALA A 142 -14.43 -6.42 -36.66
CA ALA A 142 -13.55 -6.38 -37.83
C ALA A 142 -13.34 -7.78 -38.44
N ASP A 143 -13.21 -8.83 -37.61
CA ASP A 143 -13.12 -10.22 -38.06
C ASP A 143 -14.45 -10.75 -38.63
N ALA A 144 -15.60 -10.35 -38.07
CA ALA A 144 -16.92 -10.78 -38.54
C ALA A 144 -17.34 -10.16 -39.89
N ASN A 145 -16.81 -8.97 -40.23
CA ASN A 145 -17.00 -8.32 -41.53
C ASN A 145 -15.81 -8.55 -42.50
N GLY A 146 -14.83 -9.37 -42.10
CA GLY A 146 -13.54 -9.49 -42.75
C GLY A 146 -13.13 -10.92 -43.06
N GLU A 147 -13.88 -11.59 -43.93
CA GLU A 147 -13.43 -12.82 -44.60
C GLU A 147 -13.79 -12.74 -46.09
N VAL A 148 -12.97 -13.06 -47.11
CA VAL A 148 -11.53 -13.25 -47.34
C VAL A 148 -11.36 -13.17 -48.89
N ARG A 149 -10.13 -12.92 -49.37
CA ARG A 149 -9.49 -13.37 -50.64
C ARG A 149 -9.53 -12.42 -51.85
N ALA A 150 -8.38 -11.85 -52.14
CA ALA A 150 -7.52 -12.28 -53.26
C ALA A 150 -6.07 -11.87 -52.98
#